data_AF-A0A2C9CR93-F1
#
_entry.id   AF-A0A2C9CR93-F1
#
_cell.length_a   1.000
_cell.length_b   1.000
_cell.length_c   1.000
_cell.angle_alpha   90.00
_cell.angle_beta   90.00
_cell.angle_gamma   90.00
#
_symmetry.space_group_name_H-M   'P 1'
#
loop_
_entity.id
_entity.type
_entity.pdbx_description
1 polymer ?
#
loop_
_entity_poly.entity_id
_entity_poly.type
_entity_poly.pdbx_seq_one_letter_code
_entity_poly.pdbx_strand_id
1 'polypeptide(L)' 'MQQLHHIDAELHRLHDTPDPQQHSQIHERAARLLPDPAEQRFHLTHAWVYALVHGEPTNIDRLETTLRQLDAL' A
#
# COMPACT_ATOMS: atom_id res chain seq x y z
N MET A 1 -12.79 -11.73 4.58
CA MET A 1 -13.52 -11.60 3.30
C MET A 1 -14.22 -10.25 3.14
N GLN A 2 -15.16 -9.85 4.00
CA GLN A 2 -15.85 -8.54 3.86
C GLN A 2 -14.91 -7.32 3.81
N GLN A 3 -13.81 -7.36 4.57
CA GLN A 3 -12.83 -6.27 4.63
C GLN A 3 -11.99 -6.13 3.34
N LEU A 4 -11.71 -7.22 2.64
CA LEU A 4 -10.99 -7.18 1.36
C LEU A 4 -11.88 -6.63 0.25
N HIS A 5 -13.16 -7.01 0.19
CA HIS A 5 -14.11 -6.43 -0.76
C HIS A 5 -14.28 -4.91 -0.57
N HIS A 6 -14.20 -4.43 0.67
CA HIS A 6 -14.22 -3.00 0.95
C HIS A 6 -12.97 -2.28 0.42
N ILE A 7 -11.80 -2.88 0.63
CA ILE A 7 -10.52 -2.39 0.09
C ILE A 7 -10.55 -2.34 -1.43
N ASP A 8 -11.05 -3.39 -2.10
CA ASP A 8 -11.15 -3.43 -3.55
C ASP A 8 -12.07 -2.32 -4.08
N ALA A 9 -13.20 -2.08 -3.42
CA ALA A 9 -14.12 -1.00 -3.79
C ALA A 9 -13.51 0.40 -3.57
N GLU A 10 -12.71 0.56 -2.51
CA GLU A 10 -12.00 1.81 -2.19
C GLU A 10 -10.88 2.07 -3.21
N LEU A 11 -10.09 1.06 -3.56
CA LEU A 11 -9.08 1.13 -4.62
C LEU A 11 -9.69 1.48 -5.99
N HIS A 12 -10.81 0.87 -6.36
CA HIS A 12 -11.51 1.21 -7.59
C HIS A 12 -12.01 2.65 -7.60
N ARG A 13 -12.52 3.17 -6.48
CA ARG A 13 -12.97 4.56 -6.37
C ARG A 13 -11.82 5.56 -6.51
N LEU A 14 -10.67 5.26 -5.93
CA LEU A 14 -9.53 6.18 -5.96
C LEU A 14 -8.88 6.30 -7.35
N HIS A 15 -9.16 5.37 -8.28
CA HIS A 15 -8.81 5.55 -9.70
C HIS A 15 -9.54 6.74 -10.35
N ASP A 16 -10.78 7.02 -9.94
CA ASP A 16 -11.58 8.12 -10.50
C ASP A 16 -11.28 9.47 -9.83
N THR A 17 -10.79 9.45 -8.58
CA THR A 17 -10.37 10.63 -7.82
C THR A 17 -9.01 10.38 -7.17
N PRO A 18 -7.90 10.65 -7.86
CA PRO A 18 -6.58 10.29 -7.36
C PRO A 18 -6.19 11.17 -6.16
N ASP A 19 -6.23 10.58 -4.97
CA ASP A 19 -5.60 11.08 -3.75
C ASP A 19 -4.41 10.16 -3.40
N PRO A 20 -3.16 10.59 -3.66
CA PRO A 20 -1.98 9.80 -3.39
C PRO A 20 -1.84 9.39 -1.92
N GLN A 21 -2.26 10.24 -0.98
CA GLN A 21 -2.18 9.91 0.43
C GLN A 21 -3.14 8.76 0.79
N GLN A 22 -4.39 8.84 0.31
CA GLN A 22 -5.38 7.77 0.52
C GLN A 22 -4.97 6.49 -0.20
N HIS A 23 -4.45 6.59 -1.43
CA HIS A 23 -3.89 5.45 -2.14
C HIS A 23 -2.77 4.75 -1.35
N SER A 24 -1.84 5.51 -0.77
CA SER A 24 -0.80 4.92 0.07
C SER A 24 -1.41 4.12 1.23
N GLN A 25 -2.33 4.75 1.98
CA GLN A 25 -2.93 4.16 3.17
C GLN A 25 -3.75 2.90 2.88
N ILE A 26 -4.50 2.88 1.77
CA ILE A 26 -5.35 1.73 1.44
C ILE A 26 -4.49 0.52 1.02
N HIS A 27 -3.40 0.75 0.29
CA HIS A 27 -2.45 -0.31 -0.04
C HIS A 27 -1.77 -0.88 1.22
N GLU A 28 -1.41 -0.04 2.20
CA GLU A 28 -0.90 -0.55 3.49
C GLU A 28 -1.93 -1.38 4.26
N ARG A 29 -3.20 -0.99 4.22
CA ARG A 29 -4.29 -1.77 4.83
C ARG A 29 -4.46 -3.12 4.13
N ALA A 30 -4.38 -3.14 2.79
CA ALA A 30 -4.46 -4.36 2.01
C ALA A 30 -3.32 -5.33 2.36
N ALA A 31 -2.08 -4.85 2.38
CA ALA A 31 -0.91 -5.66 2.74
C ALA A 31 -1.04 -6.35 4.11
N ARG A 32 -1.64 -5.68 5.10
CA ARG A 32 -1.84 -6.27 6.45
C ARG A 32 -2.86 -7.40 6.50
N LEU A 33 -3.71 -7.53 5.49
CA LEU A 33 -4.81 -8.51 5.45
C LEU A 33 -4.53 -9.71 4.54
N LEU A 34 -3.51 -9.61 3.70
CA LEU A 34 -3.16 -10.65 2.74
C LEU A 34 -2.09 -11.57 3.34
N PRO A 35 -2.28 -12.90 3.33
CA PRO A 35 -1.32 -13.83 3.92
C PRO A 35 -0.16 -14.18 2.98
N ASP A 36 -0.28 -13.94 1.67
CA ASP A 36 0.77 -14.23 0.68
C ASP A 36 1.83 -13.12 0.68
N PRO A 37 3.11 -13.43 0.96
CA PRO A 37 4.21 -12.45 0.91
C PRO A 37 4.31 -11.72 -0.44
N ALA A 38 4.00 -12.37 -1.56
CA ALA A 38 4.05 -11.73 -2.87
C ALA A 38 2.97 -10.64 -3.00
N GLU A 39 1.76 -10.91 -2.52
CA GLU A 39 0.67 -9.94 -2.47
C GLU A 39 0.97 -8.80 -1.48
N GLN A 40 1.53 -9.11 -0.31
CA GLN A 40 1.98 -8.09 0.64
C GLN A 40 2.99 -7.14 0.00
N ARG A 41 3.99 -7.70 -0.69
CA ARG A 41 5.01 -6.92 -1.40
C ARG A 41 4.40 -6.05 -2.49
N PHE A 42 3.48 -6.61 -3.28
CA PHE A 42 2.75 -5.84 -4.31
C PHE A 42 2.08 -4.60 -3.71
N HIS A 43 1.31 -4.78 -2.63
CA HIS A 43 0.62 -3.67 -2.00
C HIS A 43 1.58 -2.69 -1.32
N LEU A 44 2.59 -3.15 -0.59
CA LEU A 44 3.55 -2.25 0.05
C LEU A 44 4.39 -1.45 -0.95
N THR A 45 4.69 -2.03 -2.12
CA THR A 45 5.37 -1.31 -3.21
C THR A 45 4.49 -0.16 -3.73
N HIS A 46 3.19 -0.41 -3.95
CA HIS A 46 2.26 0.64 -4.35
C HIS A 46 2.11 1.71 -3.27
N ALA A 47 2.02 1.32 -1.99
CA ALA A 47 2.00 2.27 -0.89
C ALA A 47 3.22 3.19 -0.92
N TRP A 48 4.41 2.62 -1.11
CA TRP A 48 5.65 3.39 -1.19
C TRP A 48 5.69 4.36 -2.37
N VAL A 49 5.25 3.94 -3.56
CA VAL A 49 5.14 4.82 -4.74
C VAL A 49 4.20 5.99 -4.47
N TYR A 50 3.05 5.75 -3.85
CA TYR A 50 2.10 6.82 -3.55
C TYR A 50 2.57 7.75 -2.43
N ALA A 51 3.33 7.24 -1.44
CA ALA A 51 3.99 8.06 -0.44
C ALA A 51 5.05 9.00 -1.07
N LEU A 52 5.80 8.52 -2.09
CA LEU A 52 6.72 9.33 -2.88
C LEU A 52 5.98 10.44 -3.66
N VAL A 53 4.85 10.12 -4.30
CA VAL A 53 4.04 11.10 -5.03
C VAL A 53 3.44 12.15 -4.09
N HIS A 54 2.99 11.75 -2.90
CA HIS A 54 2.46 12.66 -1.88
C HIS A 54 3.56 13.54 -1.26
N GLY A 55 4.80 13.02 -1.16
CA GLY A 55 5.94 13.71 -0.59
C GLY A 55 6.00 13.65 0.94
N GLU A 56 5.66 12.52 1.55
CA GLU A 56 5.67 12.32 3.01
C GLU A 56 6.88 11.47 3.45
N PRO A 57 7.99 12.08 3.91
CA PRO A 57 9.28 11.40 4.11
C PRO A 57 9.22 10.27 5.14
N THR A 58 8.43 10.44 6.20
CA THR A 58 8.35 9.47 7.28
C THR A 58 7.75 8.14 6.79
N ASN A 59 6.67 8.18 6.00
CA ASN A 59 6.11 6.97 5.42
C ASN A 59 7.00 6.39 4.34
N ILE A 60 7.68 7.21 3.54
CA ILE A 60 8.63 6.72 2.53
C ILE A 60 9.70 5.84 3.22
N ASP A 61 10.36 6.36 4.26
CA ASP A 61 11.44 5.66 4.96
C ASP A 61 10.94 4.37 5.66
N ARG A 62 9.75 4.45 6.28
CA ARG A 62 9.13 3.30 6.95
C ARG A 62 8.75 2.20 5.95
N LEU A 63 8.14 2.56 4.84
CA LEU A 63 7.72 1.61 3.81
C LEU A 63 8.92 0.99 3.10
N GLU A 64 9.96 1.77 2.82
CA GLU A 64 11.23 1.25 2.27
C GLU A 64 11.87 0.24 3.23
N THR A 65 11.95 0.58 4.52
CA THR A 65 12.48 -0.34 5.55
C THR A 65 11.67 -1.65 5.59
N THR A 66 10.35 -1.56 5.52
CA THR A 66 9.45 -2.73 5.54
C THR A 66 9.65 -3.61 4.30
N LEU A 67 9.75 -2.99 3.12
CA LEU A 67 10.00 -3.71 1.86
C LEU A 67 11.35 -4.44 1.88
N ARG A 68 12.41 -3.80 2.41
CA ARG A 68 13.72 -4.44 2.58
C ARG A 68 13.69 -5.64 3.53
N GLN A 69 12.83 -5.64 4.54
CA GLN A 69 12.67 -6.76 5.46
C GLN A 69 11.89 -7.93 4.84
N LEU A 70 10.91 -7.63 3.98
CA LEU A 70 10.18 -8.66 3.23
C LEU A 70 11.05 -9.29 2.13
N ASP A 71 11.93 -8.49 1.52
CA ASP A 71 12.92 -8.90 0.53
C ASP A 71 14.26 -9.27 1.16
N ALA A 72 14.30 -10.10 2.21
CA ALA A 72 15.57 -10.69 2.63
C ALA A 72 16.19 -11.45 1.43
N LEU A 73 17.10 -10.78 0.72
CA LEU A 73 18.16 -11.38 -0.09
C LEU A 73 19.09 -12.15 0.84
#